data_AF-I3D4J7-F1
#
_entry.id   AF-I3D4J7-F1
#
_cell.length_a   1.000
_cell.length_b   1.000
_cell.length_c   1.000
_cell.angle_alpha   90.00
_cell.angle_beta   90.00
_cell.angle_gamma   90.00
#
_symmetry.space_group_name_H-M   'P 1'
#
loop_
_entity.id
_entity.type
_entity.pdbx_description
1 polymer ?
#
loop_
_entity_poly.entity_id
_entity_poly.type
_entity_poly.pdbx_seq_one_letter_code
_entity_poly.pdbx_strand_id
1 'polypeptide(L)'
;MTYGNASGLIKTPITRPYWNAFDSDGNMWFNQQTGNRLAVFDPNSESLIEYDIPSKNPSWSDCGDMTDCGLSQSFGFTFKNDQVWFTEWVENNIGVLDTSVTIPVSLKVEQEEIMIKQGEQKEIFVTVIPQSNQNIDLVLSGNTNSDLIKIKTNPESTQITDKIIQIPILVIVDEKAHQGDYKILLGTQLQDISVSSYVSIRVI
;
A
#
# COMPACT_ATOMS: atom_id res chain seq x y z
N MET A 1 -7.86 -11.74 3.24
CA MET A 1 -7.01 -11.14 4.30
C MET A 1 -5.95 -12.15 4.68
N THR A 2 -4.67 -11.84 4.43
CA THR A 2 -3.52 -12.74 4.63
C THR A 2 -3.46 -13.39 6.02
N TYR A 3 -3.75 -12.63 7.07
CA TYR A 3 -3.58 -13.05 8.46
C TYR A 3 -4.66 -14.01 8.99
N GLY A 4 -5.77 -14.24 8.27
CA GLY A 4 -6.91 -14.98 8.82
C GLY A 4 -7.50 -14.31 10.07
N ASN A 5 -8.75 -14.58 10.40
CA ASN A 5 -9.33 -14.14 11.66
C ASN A 5 -10.56 -15.00 12.00
N ALA A 6 -10.48 -16.30 11.69
CA ALA A 6 -11.62 -17.22 11.81
C ALA A 6 -12.15 -17.27 13.25
N SER A 7 -11.28 -17.16 14.25
CA SER A 7 -11.65 -17.11 15.67
C SER A 7 -12.09 -15.72 16.15
N GLY A 8 -11.82 -14.66 15.39
CA GLY A 8 -12.05 -13.28 15.80
C GLY A 8 -11.02 -12.75 16.81
N LEU A 9 -9.95 -13.48 17.11
CA LEU A 9 -8.91 -13.06 18.06
C LEU A 9 -8.01 -11.95 17.51
N ILE A 10 -7.79 -11.89 16.20
CA ILE A 10 -6.93 -10.89 15.56
C ILE A 10 -7.74 -9.59 15.41
N LYS A 11 -7.51 -8.65 16.32
CA LYS A 11 -8.17 -7.33 16.29
C LYS A 11 -7.43 -6.30 15.46
N THR A 12 -6.09 -6.38 15.48
CA THR A 12 -5.22 -5.42 14.81
C THR A 12 -4.14 -6.20 14.09
N PRO A 13 -4.33 -6.53 12.80
CA PRO A 13 -3.33 -7.24 12.03
C PRO A 13 -2.06 -6.38 11.90
N ILE A 14 -0.91 -7.03 11.87
CA ILE A 14 0.40 -6.39 11.68
C ILE A 14 1.06 -6.97 10.43
N THR A 15 1.82 -6.17 9.68
CA THR A 15 2.47 -6.59 8.42
C THR A 15 3.90 -7.10 8.60
N ARG A 16 4.55 -6.73 9.71
CA ARG A 16 5.92 -7.11 10.11
C ARG A 16 6.97 -6.89 9.00
N PRO A 17 7.35 -5.63 8.72
CA PRO A 17 8.56 -5.35 7.97
C PRO A 17 9.79 -6.01 8.63
N TYR A 18 10.67 -6.66 7.85
CA TYR A 18 11.79 -7.43 8.41
C TYR A 18 13.14 -7.16 7.76
N TRP A 19 13.28 -7.47 6.48
CA TRP A 19 14.50 -7.26 5.70
C TRP A 19 14.32 -6.04 4.82
N ASN A 20 15.38 -5.25 4.66
CA ASN A 20 15.39 -4.10 3.75
C ASN A 20 16.73 -3.97 3.03
N ALA A 21 16.68 -3.42 1.81
CA ALA A 21 17.86 -3.10 1.01
C ALA A 21 17.54 -1.96 0.05
N PHE A 22 18.56 -1.21 -0.35
CA PHE A 22 18.43 -0.24 -1.44
C PHE A 22 18.82 -0.91 -2.76
N ASP A 23 18.07 -0.62 -3.82
CA ASP A 23 18.48 -0.98 -5.19
C ASP A 23 19.48 0.04 -5.76
N SER A 24 19.88 -0.15 -7.02
CA SER A 24 20.82 0.75 -7.71
C SER A 24 20.27 2.15 -7.99
N ASP A 25 18.94 2.29 -8.01
CA ASP A 25 18.25 3.55 -8.29
C ASP A 25 17.96 4.34 -7.00
N GLY A 26 18.28 3.75 -5.84
CA GLY A 26 18.08 4.36 -4.53
C GLY A 26 16.69 4.12 -3.94
N ASN A 27 15.88 3.23 -4.52
CA ASN A 27 14.61 2.84 -3.93
C ASN A 27 14.85 1.89 -2.75
N MET A 28 14.09 2.09 -1.69
CA MET A 28 14.12 1.23 -0.51
C MET A 28 13.15 0.06 -0.70
N TRP A 29 13.71 -1.14 -0.87
CA TRP A 29 12.96 -2.38 -0.84
C TRP A 29 12.86 -2.91 0.58
N PHE A 30 11.72 -3.48 0.92
CA PHE A 30 11.52 -4.22 2.17
C PHE A 30 10.44 -5.28 2.01
N ASN A 31 10.51 -6.35 2.79
CA ASN A 31 9.46 -7.36 2.81
C ASN A 31 8.54 -7.20 4.01
N GLN A 32 7.31 -7.70 3.89
CA GLN A 32 6.29 -7.69 4.94
C GLN A 32 5.93 -9.14 5.27
N GLN A 33 6.51 -9.68 6.33
CA GLN A 33 6.45 -11.11 6.64
C GLN A 33 5.04 -11.63 6.85
N THR A 34 4.18 -10.85 7.49
CA THR A 34 2.79 -11.21 7.75
C THR A 34 1.81 -10.50 6.81
N GLY A 35 2.29 -9.51 6.06
CA GLY A 35 1.55 -8.92 4.94
C GLY A 35 1.52 -9.83 3.71
N ASN A 36 2.49 -10.76 3.60
CA ASN A 36 2.84 -11.48 2.38
C ASN A 36 3.09 -10.50 1.23
N ARG A 37 3.98 -9.52 1.44
CA ARG A 37 4.29 -8.52 0.42
C ARG A 37 5.80 -8.28 0.29
N LEU A 38 6.22 -7.92 -0.91
CA LEU A 38 7.45 -7.18 -1.16
C LEU A 38 7.06 -5.74 -1.49
N ALA A 39 7.68 -4.78 -0.84
CA ALA A 39 7.39 -3.37 -1.03
C ALA A 39 8.63 -2.63 -1.51
N VAL A 40 8.44 -1.66 -2.40
CA VAL A 40 9.46 -0.73 -2.86
C VAL A 40 8.98 0.69 -2.65
N PHE A 41 9.78 1.47 -1.94
CA PHE A 41 9.54 2.86 -1.63
C PHE A 41 10.58 3.73 -2.36
N ASP A 42 10.11 4.65 -3.19
CA ASP A 42 10.98 5.70 -3.78
C ASP A 42 11.01 6.89 -2.82
N PRO A 43 12.15 7.19 -2.17
CA PRO A 43 12.26 8.30 -1.23
C PRO A 43 12.19 9.69 -1.89
N ASN A 44 12.39 9.81 -3.21
CA ASN A 44 12.35 11.08 -3.93
C ASN A 44 10.92 11.48 -4.27
N SER A 45 10.13 10.55 -4.82
CA SER A 45 8.72 10.78 -5.13
C SER A 45 7.78 10.49 -3.95
N GLU A 46 8.32 9.94 -2.86
CA GLU A 46 7.57 9.39 -1.73
C GLU A 46 6.42 8.47 -2.19
N SER A 47 6.70 7.63 -3.17
CA SER A 47 5.75 6.64 -3.68
C SER A 47 6.06 5.25 -3.14
N LEU A 48 5.02 4.46 -2.94
CA LEU A 48 5.11 3.10 -2.41
C LEU A 48 4.36 2.15 -3.33
N ILE A 49 5.04 1.11 -3.76
CA ILE A 49 4.45 -0.02 -4.47
C ILE A 49 4.60 -1.25 -3.59
N GLU A 50 3.53 -2.02 -3.44
CA GLU A 50 3.56 -3.29 -2.71
C GLU A 50 3.06 -4.42 -3.61
N TYR A 51 3.90 -5.41 -3.82
CA TYR A 51 3.62 -6.61 -4.60
C TYR A 51 3.19 -7.73 -3.66
N ASP A 52 2.05 -8.35 -3.93
CA ASP A 52 1.59 -9.50 -3.16
C ASP A 52 2.45 -10.74 -3.46
N ILE A 53 2.80 -11.49 -2.41
CA ILE A 53 3.39 -12.82 -2.48
C ILE A 53 2.22 -13.81 -2.48
N PRO A 54 2.01 -14.59 -3.56
CA PRO A 54 0.82 -15.44 -3.68
C PRO A 54 0.73 -16.58 -2.67
N SER A 55 1.87 -17.08 -2.19
CA SER A 55 1.90 -18.19 -1.24
C SER A 55 1.29 -17.81 0.11
N LYS A 56 0.48 -18.71 0.67
CA LYS A 56 -0.30 -18.49 1.89
C LYS A 56 -0.55 -19.84 2.55
N ASN A 57 0.16 -20.14 3.63
CA ASN A 57 -0.01 -21.41 4.33
C ASN A 57 -1.03 -21.25 5.48
N PRO A 58 -2.19 -21.91 5.41
CA PRO A 58 -3.25 -21.74 6.42
C PRO A 58 -2.85 -22.24 7.81
N SER A 59 -1.86 -23.14 7.91
CA SER A 59 -1.41 -23.70 9.20
C SER A 59 -0.66 -22.69 10.06
N TRP A 60 -0.26 -21.55 9.48
CA TRP A 60 0.53 -20.52 10.13
C TRP A 60 -0.27 -19.26 10.49
N SER A 61 -1.60 -19.35 10.44
CA SER A 61 -2.49 -18.24 10.79
C SER A 61 -3.87 -18.71 11.25
N ASP A 62 -4.71 -17.80 11.70
CA ASP A 62 -6.07 -18.10 12.16
C ASP A 62 -7.05 -18.26 11.00
N CYS A 63 -6.84 -19.32 10.22
CA CYS A 63 -7.55 -19.53 8.95
C CYS A 63 -8.80 -20.39 9.06
N GLY A 64 -8.98 -21.18 10.12
CA GLY A 64 -10.07 -22.15 10.20
C GLY A 64 -10.07 -23.06 8.97
N ASP A 65 -11.20 -23.12 8.25
CA ASP A 65 -11.35 -23.91 7.03
C ASP A 65 -10.95 -23.16 5.74
N MET A 66 -10.45 -21.92 5.83
CA MET A 66 -10.06 -21.12 4.67
C MET A 66 -8.76 -21.65 4.05
N THR A 67 -8.78 -21.86 2.73
CA THR A 67 -7.62 -22.32 1.96
C THR A 67 -6.80 -21.18 1.35
N ASP A 68 -7.42 -20.04 1.03
CA ASP A 68 -6.72 -18.83 0.56
C ASP A 68 -6.42 -17.88 1.74
N CYS A 69 -5.69 -18.39 2.72
CA CYS A 69 -5.38 -17.71 3.97
C CYS A 69 -4.04 -18.19 4.52
N GLY A 70 -3.35 -17.31 5.24
CA GLY A 70 -2.13 -17.65 5.94
C GLY A 70 -0.89 -16.99 5.36
N LEU A 71 0.27 -17.47 5.77
CA LEU A 71 1.52 -16.73 5.64
C LEU A 71 2.50 -17.43 4.69
N SER A 72 3.23 -16.65 3.89
CA SER A 72 4.46 -17.09 3.20
C SER A 72 5.69 -16.89 4.08
N GLN A 73 5.70 -15.79 4.84
CA GLN A 73 6.80 -15.35 5.68
C GLN A 73 8.12 -15.27 4.92
N SER A 74 8.17 -14.32 3.97
CA SER A 74 9.41 -13.94 3.30
C SER A 74 10.50 -13.54 4.31
N PHE A 75 11.77 -13.87 4.01
CA PHE A 75 12.94 -13.47 4.81
C PHE A 75 13.88 -12.55 4.01
N GLY A 76 15.08 -13.02 3.69
CA GLY A 76 16.03 -12.25 2.91
C GLY A 76 15.62 -12.22 1.44
N PHE A 77 15.96 -11.12 0.78
CA PHE A 77 15.86 -11.00 -0.66
C PHE A 77 17.14 -10.40 -1.25
N THR A 78 17.35 -10.64 -2.54
CA THR A 78 18.47 -10.11 -3.31
C THR A 78 18.01 -9.74 -4.72
N PHE A 79 18.71 -8.78 -5.32
CA PHE A 79 18.45 -8.31 -6.68
C PHE A 79 19.30 -9.07 -7.69
N LYS A 80 18.75 -9.26 -8.89
CA LYS A 80 19.50 -9.69 -10.08
C LYS A 80 18.76 -9.20 -11.33
N ASN A 81 19.31 -8.20 -12.02
CA ASN A 81 18.62 -7.50 -13.12
C ASN A 81 17.24 -7.01 -12.64
N ASP A 82 16.20 -7.15 -13.45
CA ASP A 82 14.80 -6.80 -13.13
C ASP A 82 14.11 -7.86 -12.26
N GLN A 83 14.85 -8.55 -11.39
CA GLN A 83 14.30 -9.60 -10.54
C GLN A 83 14.68 -9.43 -9.07
N VAL A 84 13.69 -9.64 -8.21
CA VAL A 84 13.87 -9.73 -6.76
C VAL A 84 13.66 -11.18 -6.34
N TRP A 85 14.74 -11.84 -5.94
CA TRP A 85 14.74 -13.22 -5.46
C TRP A 85 14.64 -13.25 -3.95
N PHE A 86 13.72 -14.04 -3.40
CA PHE A 86 13.48 -14.09 -1.96
C PHE A 86 13.23 -15.52 -1.47
N THR A 87 13.48 -15.78 -0.20
CA THR A 87 13.18 -17.07 0.43
C THR A 87 11.94 -16.98 1.29
N GLU A 88 11.08 -17.99 1.24
CA GLU A 88 9.87 -18.12 2.04
C GLU A 88 10.06 -19.21 3.08
N TRP A 89 9.93 -18.87 4.36
CA TRP A 89 10.18 -19.82 5.43
C TRP A 89 9.07 -20.85 5.58
N VAL A 90 7.82 -20.41 5.49
CA VAL A 90 6.66 -21.24 5.79
C VAL A 90 6.36 -22.22 4.67
N GLU A 91 6.63 -21.82 3.43
CA GLU A 91 6.27 -22.57 2.22
C GLU A 91 7.42 -23.42 1.68
N ASN A 92 8.63 -23.30 2.25
CA ASN A 92 9.87 -23.92 1.74
C ASN A 92 10.18 -23.56 0.28
N ASN A 93 9.79 -22.36 -0.14
CA ASN A 93 9.92 -21.88 -1.52
C ASN A 93 11.06 -20.86 -1.65
N ILE A 94 11.58 -20.75 -2.88
CA ILE A 94 12.33 -19.60 -3.35
C ILE A 94 11.45 -18.89 -4.37
N GLY A 95 11.06 -17.66 -4.06
CA GLY A 95 10.23 -16.82 -4.90
C GLY A 95 11.06 -15.89 -5.77
N VAL A 96 10.48 -15.46 -6.88
CA VAL A 96 11.01 -14.42 -7.77
C VAL A 96 9.90 -13.46 -8.15
N LEU A 97 10.16 -12.17 -8.01
CA LEU A 97 9.35 -11.09 -8.54
C LEU A 97 10.05 -10.51 -9.76
N ASP A 98 9.34 -10.37 -10.88
CA ASP A 98 9.81 -9.71 -12.10
C ASP A 98 9.32 -8.26 -12.12
N THR A 99 10.24 -7.31 -11.99
CA THR A 99 9.95 -5.87 -11.93
C THR A 99 9.89 -5.22 -13.30
N SER A 100 10.13 -5.97 -14.38
CA SER A 100 9.98 -5.46 -15.76
C SER A 100 8.51 -5.37 -16.20
N VAL A 101 7.60 -5.98 -15.43
CA VAL A 101 6.16 -5.93 -15.67
C VAL A 101 5.62 -4.53 -15.34
N THR A 102 5.00 -3.90 -16.34
CA THR A 102 4.41 -2.56 -16.17
C THR A 102 3.28 -2.58 -15.15
N ILE A 103 3.36 -1.66 -14.18
CA ILE A 103 2.30 -1.42 -13.21
C ILE A 103 1.11 -0.78 -13.93
N PRO A 104 -0.12 -1.31 -13.78
CA PRO A 104 -1.25 -0.94 -14.64
C PRO A 104 -1.85 0.44 -14.35
N VAL A 105 -1.52 1.06 -13.21
CA VAL A 105 -1.96 2.40 -12.82
C VAL A 105 -0.84 3.18 -12.13
N SER A 106 -0.86 4.50 -12.26
CA SER A 106 -0.06 5.40 -11.44
C SER A 106 -0.96 6.42 -10.75
N LEU A 107 -0.64 6.79 -9.52
CA LEU A 107 -1.36 7.81 -8.75
C LEU A 107 -0.58 9.12 -8.75
N LYS A 108 -1.29 10.24 -8.85
CA LYS A 108 -0.76 11.58 -8.62
C LYS A 108 -1.72 12.38 -7.75
N VAL A 109 -1.17 13.20 -6.87
CA VAL A 109 -1.94 14.14 -6.06
C VAL A 109 -1.58 15.55 -6.54
N GLU A 110 -2.58 16.41 -6.70
CA GLU A 110 -2.39 17.73 -7.31
C GLU A 110 -1.42 18.64 -6.53
N GLN A 111 -1.30 18.43 -5.21
CA GLN A 111 -0.49 19.23 -4.31
C GLN A 111 0.35 18.30 -3.42
N GLU A 112 1.67 18.49 -3.40
CA GLU A 112 2.59 17.74 -2.53
C GLU A 112 2.46 18.14 -1.05
N GLU A 113 2.07 19.40 -0.79
CA GLU A 113 1.76 19.94 0.53
C GLU A 113 0.37 20.57 0.56
N ILE A 114 -0.46 20.15 1.51
CA ILE A 114 -1.84 20.61 1.68
C ILE A 114 -1.94 21.30 3.04
N MET A 115 -2.22 22.61 3.02
CA MET A 115 -2.51 23.37 4.24
C MET A 115 -3.98 23.23 4.64
N ILE A 116 -4.23 22.91 5.91
CA ILE A 116 -5.57 22.80 6.51
C ILE A 116 -5.49 23.34 7.94
N LYS A 117 -6.48 24.14 8.37
CA LYS A 117 -6.51 24.64 9.74
C LYS A 117 -6.98 23.57 10.72
N GLN A 118 -6.61 23.74 12.00
CA GLN A 118 -7.17 22.95 13.09
C GLN A 118 -8.71 22.97 13.06
N GLY A 119 -9.33 21.79 13.15
CA GLY A 119 -10.79 21.63 13.13
C GLY A 119 -11.45 21.79 11.76
N GLU A 120 -10.69 22.07 10.69
CA GLU A 120 -11.21 22.18 9.33
C GLU A 120 -11.04 20.88 8.53
N GLN A 121 -11.72 20.83 7.39
CA GLN A 121 -11.60 19.75 6.42
C GLN A 121 -11.37 20.32 5.03
N LYS A 122 -10.66 19.58 4.19
CA LYS A 122 -10.36 19.97 2.81
C LYS A 122 -10.53 18.79 1.88
N GLU A 123 -11.25 19.02 0.78
CA GLU A 123 -11.33 18.07 -0.32
C GLU A 123 -10.09 18.22 -1.21
N ILE A 124 -9.47 17.08 -1.53
CA ILE A 124 -8.34 16.96 -2.44
C ILE A 124 -8.66 15.94 -3.52
N PHE A 125 -7.97 16.03 -4.65
CA PHE A 125 -8.16 15.13 -5.77
C PHE A 125 -6.94 14.24 -5.96
N VAL A 126 -7.19 12.93 -6.05
CA VAL A 126 -6.21 11.95 -6.51
C VAL A 126 -6.49 11.65 -7.97
N THR A 127 -5.51 11.94 -8.82
CA THR A 127 -5.52 11.60 -10.23
C THR A 127 -5.03 10.17 -10.41
N VAL A 128 -5.89 9.31 -10.96
CA VAL A 128 -5.52 7.96 -11.37
C VAL A 128 -5.25 7.97 -12.86
N ILE A 129 -4.05 7.55 -13.25
CA ILE A 129 -3.60 7.50 -14.64
C ILE A 129 -3.42 6.03 -15.03
N PRO A 130 -4.28 5.49 -15.90
CA PRO A 130 -4.10 4.15 -16.44
C PRO A 130 -2.82 4.04 -17.27
N GLN A 131 -2.11 2.93 -17.11
CA GLN A 131 -0.90 2.57 -17.86
C GLN A 131 -1.15 1.38 -18.81
N SER A 132 -2.39 0.87 -18.82
CA SER A 132 -2.83 -0.20 -19.70
C SER A 132 -4.28 0.03 -20.14
N ASN A 133 -4.70 -0.63 -21.22
CA ASN A 133 -6.09 -0.59 -21.70
C ASN A 133 -6.99 -1.63 -21.01
N GLN A 134 -6.53 -2.23 -19.91
CA GLN A 134 -7.34 -3.19 -19.16
C GLN A 134 -8.41 -2.45 -18.37
N ASN A 135 -9.56 -3.11 -18.19
CA ASN A 135 -10.57 -2.60 -17.29
C ASN A 135 -10.16 -2.96 -15.85
N ILE A 136 -10.05 -1.96 -15.00
CA ILE A 136 -9.50 -2.08 -13.65
C ILE A 136 -10.53 -1.57 -12.65
N ASP A 137 -10.84 -2.41 -11.67
CA ASP A 137 -11.66 -2.07 -10.51
C ASP A 137 -10.73 -1.56 -9.42
N LEU A 138 -10.91 -0.30 -9.00
CA LEU A 138 -10.05 0.28 -7.98
C LEU A 138 -10.86 0.85 -6.83
N VAL A 139 -10.31 0.72 -5.62
CA VAL A 139 -10.83 1.33 -4.41
C VAL A 139 -9.73 2.20 -3.81
N LEU A 140 -10.00 3.49 -3.68
CA LEU A 140 -9.07 4.40 -3.01
C LEU A 140 -9.21 4.29 -1.50
N SER A 141 -8.06 4.24 -0.84
CA SER A 141 -7.92 4.19 0.60
C SER A 141 -6.89 5.22 1.04
N GLY A 142 -7.00 5.61 2.31
CA GLY A 142 -6.06 6.52 2.95
C GLY A 142 -5.65 6.00 4.31
N ASN A 143 -4.37 6.10 4.63
CA ASN A 143 -3.80 5.82 5.94
C ASN A 143 -3.07 7.06 6.47
N THR A 144 -2.97 7.16 7.79
CA THR A 144 -2.36 8.31 8.49
C THR A 144 -1.41 7.78 9.56
N ASN A 145 -0.35 8.54 9.86
CA ASN A 145 0.51 8.28 11.01
C ASN A 145 -0.03 8.89 12.32
N SER A 146 -1.20 9.53 12.28
CA SER A 146 -1.81 10.26 13.40
C SER A 146 -3.32 10.12 13.42
N ASP A 147 -3.87 9.75 14.57
CA ASP A 147 -5.33 9.67 14.80
C ASP A 147 -6.05 11.03 14.70
N LEU A 148 -5.29 12.14 14.67
CA LEU A 148 -5.79 13.51 14.56
C LEU A 148 -6.06 13.93 13.11
N ILE A 149 -5.62 13.13 12.13
CA ILE A 149 -5.88 13.37 10.71
C ILE A 149 -6.72 12.22 10.19
N LYS A 150 -7.97 12.48 9.79
CA LYS A 150 -8.88 11.47 9.26
C LYS A 150 -9.03 11.63 7.76
N ILE A 151 -9.11 10.51 7.06
CA ILE A 151 -9.31 10.47 5.62
C ILE A 151 -10.64 9.77 5.34
N LYS A 152 -11.48 10.39 4.53
CA LYS A 152 -12.71 9.77 4.02
C LYS A 152 -12.61 9.62 2.51
N THR A 153 -12.78 8.39 2.05
CA THR A 153 -12.85 8.02 0.63
C THR A 153 -14.23 7.45 0.30
N ASN A 154 -14.57 7.36 -0.98
CA ASN A 154 -15.72 6.59 -1.43
C ASN A 154 -15.37 5.09 -1.32
N PRO A 155 -16.15 4.28 -0.57
CA PRO A 155 -15.91 2.84 -0.47
C PRO A 155 -16.25 2.08 -1.76
N GLU A 156 -16.98 2.68 -2.69
CA GLU A 156 -17.36 2.03 -3.94
C GLU A 156 -16.19 1.94 -4.92
N SER A 157 -16.06 0.78 -5.57
CA SER A 157 -15.06 0.57 -6.62
C SER A 157 -15.35 1.45 -7.83
N THR A 158 -14.33 2.12 -8.35
CA THR A 158 -14.39 2.87 -9.60
C THR A 158 -13.76 2.04 -10.73
N GLN A 159 -14.50 1.88 -11.82
CA GLN A 159 -14.01 1.22 -13.04
C GLN A 159 -13.21 2.22 -13.88
N ILE A 160 -12.02 1.83 -14.31
CA ILE A 160 -11.20 2.60 -15.25
C ILE A 160 -10.71 1.72 -16.39
N THR A 161 -10.73 2.32 -17.58
CA THR A 161 -10.15 1.77 -18.79
C THR A 161 -8.91 2.58 -19.16
N ASP A 162 -9.01 3.41 -20.19
CA ASP A 162 -7.96 4.22 -20.82
C ASP A 162 -8.02 5.70 -20.41
N LYS A 163 -9.02 6.09 -19.60
CA LYS A 163 -9.25 7.49 -19.22
C LYS A 163 -8.64 7.81 -17.86
N ILE A 164 -7.95 8.94 -17.82
CA ILE A 164 -7.55 9.58 -16.56
C ILE A 164 -8.82 9.98 -15.80
N ILE A 165 -8.86 9.64 -14.52
CA ILE A 165 -9.95 10.05 -13.62
C ILE A 165 -9.38 10.80 -12.41
N GLN A 166 -10.20 11.66 -11.84
CA GLN A 166 -9.91 12.33 -10.58
C GLN A 166 -10.94 11.87 -9.56
N ILE A 167 -10.47 11.41 -8.41
CA ILE A 167 -11.33 10.94 -7.33
C ILE A 167 -11.15 11.88 -6.13
N PRO A 168 -12.23 12.47 -5.60
CA PRO A 168 -12.17 13.31 -4.42
C PRO A 168 -11.91 12.48 -3.17
N ILE A 169 -11.10 13.02 -2.28
CA ILE A 169 -10.83 12.51 -0.94
C ILE A 169 -10.98 13.67 0.04
N LEU A 170 -11.68 13.43 1.15
CA LEU A 170 -11.84 14.42 2.19
C LEU A 170 -10.84 14.17 3.32
N VAL A 171 -9.95 15.14 3.54
CA VAL A 171 -9.01 15.15 4.67
C VAL A 171 -9.60 16.04 5.77
N ILE A 172 -9.64 15.51 7.00
CA ILE A 172 -10.25 16.16 8.16
C ILE A 172 -9.18 16.29 9.24
N VAL A 173 -8.95 17.50 9.71
CA VAL A 173 -8.00 17.80 10.80
C VAL A 173 -8.78 18.00 12.09
N ASP A 174 -8.44 17.24 13.12
CA ASP A 174 -9.04 17.39 14.45
C ASP A 174 -8.71 18.76 15.06
N GLU A 175 -9.62 19.33 15.86
CA GLU A 175 -9.40 20.60 16.56
C GLU A 175 -8.18 20.55 17.51
N LYS A 176 -7.82 19.34 17.96
CA LYS A 176 -6.68 19.09 18.86
C LYS A 176 -5.38 18.77 18.13
N ALA A 177 -5.39 18.73 16.79
CA ALA A 177 -4.17 18.53 16.01
C ALA A 177 -3.14 19.61 16.35
N HIS A 178 -1.89 19.24 16.61
CA HIS A 178 -0.84 20.24 16.81
C HIS A 178 -0.49 20.88 15.46
N GLN A 179 -0.12 22.16 15.47
CA GLN A 179 0.45 22.78 14.28
C GLN A 179 1.75 22.06 13.90
N GLY A 180 1.92 21.77 12.61
CA GLY A 180 3.07 21.02 12.12
C GLY A 180 2.74 20.16 10.91
N ASP A 181 3.71 19.33 10.55
CA ASP A 181 3.66 18.50 9.35
C ASP A 181 3.25 17.07 9.70
N TYR A 182 2.25 16.60 8.98
CA TYR A 182 1.74 15.23 9.04
C TYR A 182 1.92 14.57 7.68
N LYS A 183 1.99 13.25 7.66
CA LYS A 183 2.05 12.46 6.43
C LYS A 183 0.85 11.54 6.37
N ILE A 184 0.14 11.61 5.26
CA ILE A 184 -0.88 10.64 4.90
C ILE A 184 -0.39 9.81 3.72
N LEU A 185 -0.83 8.56 3.64
CA LEU A 185 -0.59 7.66 2.51
C LEU A 185 -1.91 7.47 1.79
N LEU A 186 -1.98 7.84 0.52
CA LEU A 186 -3.14 7.64 -0.34
C LEU A 186 -2.82 6.56 -1.37
N GLY A 187 -3.68 5.57 -1.50
CA GLY A 187 -3.36 4.41 -2.33
C GLY A 187 -4.57 3.65 -2.82
N THR A 188 -4.34 2.86 -3.86
CA THR A 188 -5.29 1.88 -4.37
C THR A 188 -4.70 0.48 -4.31
N GLN A 189 -5.56 -0.50 -4.11
CA GLN A 189 -5.21 -1.91 -4.21
C GLN A 189 -5.86 -2.52 -5.46
N LEU A 190 -5.03 -3.21 -6.23
CA LEU A 190 -5.41 -4.09 -7.33
C LEU A 190 -5.29 -5.55 -6.88
N GLN A 191 -5.50 -6.49 -7.78
CA GLN A 191 -5.54 -7.91 -7.44
C GLN A 191 -4.26 -8.43 -6.77
N ASP A 192 -3.09 -7.99 -7.24
CA ASP A 192 -1.77 -8.48 -6.85
C ASP A 192 -0.76 -7.36 -6.53
N ILE A 193 -1.20 -6.10 -6.62
CA ILE A 193 -0.35 -4.93 -6.40
C ILE A 193 -1.12 -3.79 -5.74
N SER A 194 -0.47 -3.12 -4.80
CA SER A 194 -0.91 -1.85 -4.23
C SER A 194 -0.01 -0.73 -4.72
N VAL A 195 -0.60 0.39 -5.13
CA VAL A 195 0.12 1.60 -5.55
C VAL A 195 -0.33 2.75 -4.66
N SER A 196 0.62 3.42 -4.03
CA SER A 196 0.35 4.48 -3.07
C SER A 196 1.35 5.64 -3.19
N SER A 197 0.96 6.81 -2.71
CA SER A 197 1.82 7.99 -2.61
C SER A 197 1.60 8.67 -1.27
N TYR A 198 2.69 9.14 -0.66
CA TYR A 198 2.57 10.01 0.50
C TYR A 198 2.17 11.42 0.08
N VAL A 199 1.48 12.10 0.98
CA VAL A 199 1.10 13.50 0.86
C VAL A 199 1.35 14.20 2.19
N SER A 200 1.91 15.40 2.13
CA SER A 200 2.19 16.21 3.31
C SER A 200 0.96 17.05 3.65
N ILE A 201 0.50 16.93 4.90
CA ILE A 201 -0.56 17.79 5.46
C ILE A 201 0.08 18.74 6.45
N ARG A 202 0.00 20.04 6.19
CA ARG A 202 0.49 21.07 7.10
C ARG A 202 -0.67 21.67 7.86
N VAL A 203 -0.72 21.38 9.17
CA VAL A 203 -1.73 21.91 10.07
C VAL A 203 -1.32 23.32 10.50
N ILE A 204 -2.20 24.29 10.21
CA ILE A 204 -2.00 25.72 10.49
C ILE A 204 -3.03 26.29 11.47
#